data_AF-A0A941N1X8-F1
#
_entry.id   AF-A0A941N1X8-F1
#
_cell.length_a   1.000
_cell.length_b   1.000
_cell.length_c   1.000
_cell.angle_alpha   90.00
_cell.angle_beta   90.00
_cell.angle_gamma   90.00
#
_symmetry.space_group_name_H-M   'P 1'
#
loop_
_entity.id
_entity.type
_entity.pdbx_description
1 polymer ?
#
loop_
_entity_poly.entity_id
_entity_poly.type
_entity_poly.pdbx_seq_one_letter_code
_entity_poly.pdbx_strand_id
1 'polypeptide(L)' 'TKAKPGTEEKVLMLSARYAAGLPLWNERDCYDHGPKESDLMGAMNDSLQQPLPLPESDEEDD' A
#
# COMPACT_ATOMS: atom_id res chain seq x y z
N THR A 1 1.01 -16.28 -10.16
CA THR A 1 1.98 -17.27 -9.72
C THR A 1 1.78 -17.53 -8.25
N LYS A 2 2.25 -18.68 -7.78
CA LYS A 2 2.06 -19.13 -6.41
C LYS A 2 2.87 -18.31 -5.40
N ALA A 3 3.97 -17.70 -5.84
CA ALA A 3 4.83 -16.85 -5.01
C ALA A 3 4.08 -15.59 -4.55
N LYS A 4 4.18 -15.31 -3.25
CA LYS A 4 3.57 -14.13 -2.61
C LYS A 4 4.20 -12.84 -3.17
N PRO A 5 3.46 -11.73 -3.23
CA PRO A 5 4.04 -10.43 -3.54
C PRO A 5 5.19 -10.06 -2.58
N GLY A 6 6.21 -9.37 -3.08
CA GLY A 6 7.33 -8.88 -2.28
C GLY A 6 8.35 -9.93 -1.83
N THR A 7 8.21 -11.20 -2.23
CA THR A 7 9.20 -12.24 -1.91
C THR A 7 10.29 -12.38 -2.96
N GLU A 8 11.48 -12.83 -2.56
CA GLU A 8 12.57 -13.13 -3.49
C GLU A 8 12.20 -14.23 -4.50
N GLU A 9 11.44 -15.24 -4.06
CA GLU A 9 10.90 -16.29 -4.94
C GLU A 9 10.12 -15.69 -6.11
N LYS A 10 9.34 -14.62 -5.87
CA LYS A 10 8.61 -13.91 -6.91
C LYS A 10 9.57 -13.27 -7.92
N VAL A 11 10.63 -12.65 -7.43
CA VAL A 11 11.66 -12.00 -8.26
C VAL A 11 12.37 -13.01 -9.15
N LEU A 12 12.84 -14.12 -8.58
CA LEU A 12 13.54 -15.19 -9.31
C LEU A 12 12.66 -15.81 -10.40
N MET A 13 11.38 -16.00 -10.09
CA MET A 13 10.44 -16.54 -11.05
C MET A 13 10.14 -15.54 -12.19
N LEU A 14 9.99 -14.24 -11.89
CA LEU A 14 9.82 -13.21 -12.92
C LEU A 14 11.07 -13.06 -13.80
N SER A 15 12.27 -13.11 -13.20
CA SER A 15 13.53 -13.01 -13.95
C SER A 15 13.72 -14.19 -14.90
N ALA A 16 13.40 -15.41 -14.46
CA ALA A 16 13.44 -16.59 -15.31
C ALA A 16 12.47 -16.47 -16.51
N ARG A 17 11.26 -15.93 -16.31
CA ARG A 17 10.31 -15.67 -17.41
C ARG A 17 10.84 -14.64 -18.39
N TYR A 18 11.39 -13.54 -17.87
CA TYR A 18 11.99 -12.50 -18.71
C TYR A 18 13.12 -13.05 -19.57
N ALA A 19 14.03 -13.82 -18.97
CA ALA A 19 15.13 -14.48 -19.67
C ALA A 19 14.64 -15.47 -20.75
N ALA A 20 13.49 -16.09 -20.55
CA ALA A 20 12.86 -16.99 -21.52
C ALA A 20 12.03 -16.26 -22.59
N GLY A 21 11.93 -14.92 -22.57
CA GLY A 21 11.11 -14.15 -23.50
C GLY A 21 9.59 -14.34 -23.30
N LEU A 22 9.18 -14.79 -22.13
CA LEU A 22 7.77 -14.97 -21.79
C LEU A 22 7.17 -13.69 -21.19
N PRO A 23 5.86 -13.44 -21.39
CA PRO A 23 5.20 -12.31 -20.74
C PRO A 23 5.30 -12.42 -19.22
N LEU A 24 5.61 -11.28 -18.57
CA LEU A 24 5.66 -11.19 -17.12
C LEU A 24 4.26 -11.32 -16.51
N TRP A 25 3.27 -10.72 -17.18
CA TRP A 25 1.86 -10.85 -16.83
C TRP A 25 1.38 -12.28 -17.05
N ASN A 26 0.64 -12.82 -16.08
CA ASN A 26 0.05 -14.14 -16.16
C ASN A 26 -1.32 -14.09 -15.47
N GLU A 27 -2.35 -14.65 -16.08
CA GLU A 27 -3.71 -14.65 -15.52
C GLU A 27 -3.80 -15.37 -14.16
N ARG A 28 -2.83 -16.26 -13.88
CA ARG A 28 -2.68 -16.92 -12.57
C ARG A 28 -1.90 -16.08 -11.55
N ASP A 29 -1.37 -14.91 -11.92
CA ASP A 29 -0.85 -13.85 -11.02
C ASP A 29 -1.99 -12.96 -10.51
N CYS A 30 -2.97 -13.58 -9.86
CA CYS A 30 -4.18 -12.94 -9.36
C CYS A 30 -4.05 -12.38 -7.93
N TYR A 31 -2.84 -12.13 -7.44
CA TYR A 31 -2.68 -11.32 -6.24
C TYR A 31 -2.84 -9.87 -6.65
N ASP A 32 -4.07 -9.39 -6.53
CA ASP A 32 -4.44 -8.00 -6.73
C ASP A 32 -3.48 -7.10 -5.93
N HIS A 33 -2.90 -6.11 -6.61
CA HIS A 33 -1.91 -5.20 -6.05
C HIS A 33 -2.55 -4.03 -5.30
N GLY A 34 -3.86 -4.06 -5.09
CA GLY A 34 -4.56 -3.13 -4.22
C GLY A 34 -4.15 -3.30 -2.75
N PRO A 35 -4.11 -2.22 -1.96
CA PRO A 35 -4.06 -2.34 -0.51
C PRO A 35 -5.19 -3.25 -0.06
N LYS A 36 -4.90 -4.21 0.82
CA LYS A 36 -5.99 -5.02 1.38
C LYS A 36 -6.89 -4.10 2.20
N GLU A 37 -8.19 -4.38 2.22
CA GLU A 37 -9.15 -3.59 3.00
C GLU A 37 -8.72 -3.46 4.48
N SER A 38 -8.01 -4.46 5.01
CA SER A 38 -7.39 -4.43 6.34
C SER A 38 -6.31 -3.36 6.51
N ASP A 39 -5.54 -3.08 5.46
CA ASP A 39 -4.47 -2.08 5.46
C ASP A 39 -5.06 -0.66 5.34
N LEU A 40 -6.21 -0.51 4.65
CA LEU A 40 -6.98 0.73 4.63
C LEU A 40 -7.52 1.10 6.02
N MET A 41 -7.92 0.11 6.82
CA MET A 41 -8.51 0.33 8.15
C MET A 41 -7.50 0.79 9.20
N GLY A 42 -6.23 0.41 9.07
CA GLY A 42 -5.15 0.93 9.91
C GLY A 42 -4.84 2.41 9.65
N ALA A 43 -4.91 2.85 8.39
CA ALA A 43 -4.59 4.22 7.98
C ALA A 43 -5.62 5.27 8.46
N MET A 44 -6.88 4.89 8.63
CA MET A 44 -7.92 5.81 9.13
C MET A 44 -7.84 6.07 10.65
N ASN A 45 -7.23 5.16 11.43
CA ASN A 45 -7.08 5.34 12.87
C ASN A 45 -5.90 6.24 13.27
N ASP A 46 -4.88 6.35 12.42
CA ASP A 46 -3.72 7.23 12.67
C ASP A 46 -4.05 8.72 12.43
N SER A 47 -5.03 9.00 11.56
CA SER A 47 -5.44 10.39 11.23
C SER A 47 -6.42 11.04 12.22
N LEU A 48 -6.89 10.32 13.25
CA LEU A 48 -7.92 10.82 14.18
C LEU A 48 -7.39 11.24 15.57
N GLN A 49 -6.08 11.24 15.82
CA GLN A 49 -5.50 11.54 17.15
C GLN A 49 -4.73 12.86 17.27
N GLN A 50 -4.84 13.80 16.32
CA GLN A 50 -4.35 15.15 16.56
C GLN A 50 -5.50 16.06 17.04
N PRO A 51 -5.52 16.48 18.33
CA PRO A 51 -6.43 17.54 18.74
C PRO A 51 -6.05 18.81 17.98
N LEU A 52 -7.02 19.38 17.26
CA LEU A 52 -6.83 20.63 16.52
C LEU A 52 -6.36 21.73 17.50
N PRO A 53 -5.31 22.50 17.16
CA PRO A 53 -4.97 23.68 17.96
C PRO A 53 -6.17 24.64 17.92
N LEU A 54 -6.72 24.96 19.09
CA LEU A 54 -7.75 25.98 19.21
C LEU A 54 -7.21 27.29 18.65
N PRO A 55 -7.98 28.06 17.86
CA PRO A 55 -7.57 29.40 17.48
C PRO A 55 -7.39 30.21 18.76
N GLU A 56 -6.20 30.82 18.92
CA GLU A 56 -5.96 31.78 19.99
C GLU A 56 -7.01 32.88 19.85
N SER A 57 -7.87 33.02 20.84
CA SER A 57 -8.86 34.08 20.90
C SER A 57 -8.12 35.41 21.00
N ASP A 58 -8.10 36.16 19.90
CA ASP A 58 -7.69 37.56 19.90
C ASP A 58 -8.59 38.30 20.91
N GLU A 59 -7.99 38.75 22.01
CA GLU A 59 -8.65 39.63 22.97
C GLU A 59 -8.93 40.97 22.26
N GLU A 60 -10.21 41.34 22.13
CA GLU A 60 -10.59 42.67 21.65
C GLU A 60 -10.27 43.70 22.75
N ASP A 61 -9.30 44.58 22.48
CA ASP A 61 -9.02 45.80 23.24
C ASP A 61 -10.15 46.83 22.97
N ASP A 62 -10.87 47.22 24.03
CA ASP A 62 -11.89 48.29 24.07
C ASP A 62 -11.24 49.68 24.28
#